data_AF-A0A816MQP9-F1
#
_entry.id   AF-A0A816MQP9-F1
#
_cell.length_a   1.000
_cell.length_b   1.000
_cell.length_c   1.000
_cell.angle_alpha   90.00
_cell.angle_beta   90.00
_cell.angle_gamma   90.00
#
_symmetry.space_group_name_H-M   'P 1'
#
loop_
_entity.id
_entity.type
_entity.pdbx_description
1 polymer ?
#
loop_
_entity_poly.entity_id
_entity_poly.type
_entity_poly.pdbx_seq_one_letter_code
_entity_poly.pdbx_strand_id
1 'polypeptide(L)'
;MLVHKRDRYFYRTDIIDNHPYSVHFDLYTLKKNKNVEEIGSWHYPIYFDYLPSHRLAVVLRFPSRYENRTFNPCSQRSCRQNSTCLPILNQNHSYYCSFKSGYYGKQCDLYEPHCETCCSSNALCRATHGTNPYCICPLDHFGP
;
A
#
# COMPACT_ATOMS: atom_id res chain seq x y z
N MET A 1 16.65 -1.25 -21.01
CA MET A 1 15.94 -2.48 -20.55
C MET A 1 16.79 -3.74 -20.62
N LEU A 2 17.55 -3.99 -21.71
CA LEU A 2 18.44 -5.15 -21.85
C LEU A 2 19.63 -5.17 -20.88
N VAL A 3 20.21 -4.00 -20.58
CA VAL A 3 21.35 -3.86 -19.64
C VAL A 3 20.97 -4.33 -18.24
N HIS A 4 19.83 -3.85 -17.70
CA HIS A 4 19.28 -4.31 -16.41
C HIS A 4 18.94 -5.81 -16.35
N LYS A 5 18.61 -6.45 -17.48
CA LYS A 5 18.41 -7.91 -17.52
C LYS A 5 19.76 -8.65 -17.47
N ARG A 6 20.78 -8.09 -18.12
CA ARG A 6 22.14 -8.67 -18.16
C ARG A 6 22.81 -8.58 -16.79
N ASP A 7 22.74 -7.44 -16.12
CA ASP A 7 23.31 -7.27 -14.78
C ASP A 7 22.65 -8.22 -13.77
N ARG A 8 21.32 -8.40 -13.82
CA ARG A 8 20.60 -9.36 -12.94
C ARG A 8 21.00 -10.83 -13.14
N TYR A 9 21.28 -11.25 -14.37
CA TYR A 9 21.77 -12.60 -14.61
C TYR A 9 23.13 -12.85 -13.93
N PHE A 10 23.99 -11.83 -13.89
CA PHE A 10 25.30 -11.90 -13.25
C PHE A 10 25.25 -11.77 -11.71
N TYR A 11 24.32 -10.98 -11.16
CA TYR A 11 24.15 -10.78 -9.70
C TYR A 11 23.06 -11.67 -9.06
N ARG A 12 22.83 -12.88 -9.59
CA ARG A 12 21.80 -13.82 -9.07
C ARG A 12 21.91 -14.16 -7.57
N THR A 13 23.05 -13.93 -6.95
CA THR A 13 23.26 -14.15 -5.51
C THR A 13 22.65 -13.05 -4.63
N ASP A 14 22.28 -11.90 -5.21
CA ASP A 14 21.71 -10.73 -4.50
C ASP A 14 20.17 -10.65 -4.62
N ILE A 15 19.53 -11.73 -5.10
CA ILE A 15 18.06 -11.82 -5.26
C ILE A 15 17.34 -11.71 -3.91
N ILE A 16 18.00 -12.06 -2.81
CA ILE A 16 17.43 -12.05 -1.46
C ILE A 16 17.35 -10.63 -0.89
N ASP A 17 18.28 -9.73 -1.23
CA ASP A 17 18.36 -8.40 -0.63
C ASP A 17 17.85 -7.29 -1.55
N ASN A 18 17.83 -7.51 -2.88
CA ASN A 18 17.48 -6.48 -3.86
C ASN A 18 16.31 -6.90 -4.78
N HIS A 19 15.08 -6.75 -4.27
CA HIS A 19 13.85 -7.13 -4.98
C HIS A 19 13.37 -6.00 -5.91
N PRO A 20 13.46 -6.16 -7.25
CA PRO A 20 13.08 -5.08 -8.16
C PRO A 20 11.57 -4.87 -8.26
N TYR A 21 10.77 -5.88 -7.89
CA TYR A 21 9.33 -5.84 -8.00
C TYR A 21 8.67 -6.43 -6.76
N SER A 22 7.60 -5.79 -6.34
CA SER A 22 6.72 -6.25 -5.27
C SER A 22 5.26 -6.02 -5.67
N VAL A 23 4.39 -6.89 -5.16
CA VAL A 23 2.94 -6.69 -5.21
C VAL A 23 2.50 -6.26 -3.83
N HIS A 24 1.84 -5.12 -3.75
CA HIS A 24 1.28 -4.61 -2.51
C HIS A 24 -0.23 -4.75 -2.58
N PHE A 25 -0.82 -5.20 -1.48
CA PHE A 25 -2.25 -5.29 -1.30
C PHE A 25 -2.61 -4.42 -0.11
N ASP A 26 -3.24 -3.28 -0.38
CA ASP A 26 -3.67 -2.36 0.67
C ASP A 26 -5.07 -2.73 1.15
N LEU A 27 -5.27 -2.68 2.48
CA LEU A 27 -6.48 -3.16 3.12
C LEU A 27 -7.30 -2.03 3.71
N TYR A 28 -8.60 -2.04 3.38
CA TYR A 28 -9.54 -1.02 3.82
C TYR A 28 -10.75 -1.66 4.53
N THR A 29 -11.18 -1.05 5.63
CA THR A 29 -12.47 -1.34 6.27
C THR A 29 -13.53 -0.47 5.61
N LEU A 30 -14.45 -1.11 4.89
CA LEU A 30 -15.60 -0.45 4.28
C LEU A 30 -16.83 -0.69 5.15
N LYS A 31 -17.47 0.39 5.59
CA LYS A 31 -18.70 0.35 6.41
C LYS A 31 -19.73 1.30 5.83
N LYS A 32 -21.01 1.01 6.06
CA LYS A 32 -22.10 1.88 5.63
C LYS A 32 -22.07 3.20 6.41
N ASN A 33 -22.18 4.32 5.70
CA ASN A 33 -22.23 5.68 6.26
C ASN A 33 -21.06 6.03 7.21
N LYS A 34 -19.89 5.42 7.01
CA LYS A 34 -18.67 5.73 7.76
C LYS A 34 -17.52 5.98 6.80
N ASN A 35 -16.55 6.74 7.25
CA ASN A 35 -15.32 6.98 6.52
C ASN A 35 -14.58 5.67 6.29
N VAL A 36 -13.95 5.56 5.13
CA VAL A 36 -13.06 4.45 4.80
C VAL A 36 -11.82 4.50 5.70
N GLU A 37 -11.57 3.42 6.42
CA GLU A 37 -10.40 3.28 7.29
C GLU A 37 -9.40 2.32 6.64
N GLU A 38 -8.17 2.76 6.40
CA GLU A 38 -7.09 1.85 6.01
C GLU A 38 -6.54 1.11 7.24
N ILE A 39 -6.36 -0.20 7.10
CA ILE A 39 -5.99 -1.10 8.21
C ILE A 39 -4.50 -1.44 8.15
N GLY A 40 -3.93 -1.51 6.95
CA GLY A 40 -2.57 -2.00 6.73
C GLY A 40 -2.35 -2.36 5.28
N SER A 41 -1.18 -2.93 5.01
CA SER A 41 -0.83 -3.45 3.68
C SER A 41 -0.20 -4.83 3.82
N TRP A 42 -0.23 -5.60 2.74
CA TRP A 42 0.36 -6.92 2.64
C TRP A 42 1.31 -6.92 1.43
N HIS A 43 2.58 -7.19 1.67
CA HIS A 43 3.64 -6.97 0.68
C HIS A 43 4.24 -8.31 0.24
N TYR A 44 4.23 -8.58 -1.06
CA TYR A 44 4.87 -9.76 -1.63
C TYR A 44 6.00 -9.40 -2.58
N PRO A 45 7.26 -9.64 -2.18
CA PRO A 45 8.38 -9.54 -3.11
C PRO A 45 8.28 -10.62 -4.20
N ILE A 46 8.47 -10.22 -5.45
CA ILE A 46 8.55 -11.16 -6.58
C ILE A 46 10.03 -11.48 -6.81
N TYR A 47 10.42 -12.71 -6.49
CA TYR A 47 11.80 -13.20 -6.60
C TYR A 47 12.20 -13.66 -8.01
N PHE A 48 11.23 -13.82 -8.91
CA PHE A 48 11.49 -14.39 -10.24
C PHE A 48 11.47 -13.31 -11.31
N ASP A 49 12.47 -13.37 -12.22
CA ASP A 49 12.50 -12.52 -13.42
C ASP A 49 11.32 -12.81 -14.38
N TYR A 50 10.73 -14.00 -14.27
CA TYR A 50 9.56 -14.45 -15.00
C TYR A 50 8.75 -15.39 -14.11
N LEU A 51 7.42 -15.23 -14.11
CA LEU A 51 6.53 -16.14 -13.39
C LEU A 51 6.39 -17.45 -14.19
N PRO A 52 6.61 -18.64 -13.60
CA PRO A 52 6.32 -19.90 -14.27
C PRO A 52 4.86 -19.91 -14.76
N SER A 53 4.64 -20.16 -16.05
CA SER A 53 3.33 -20.05 -16.71
C SER A 53 2.67 -18.66 -16.66
N HIS A 54 3.42 -17.59 -16.42
CA HIS A 54 2.92 -16.22 -16.26
C HIS A 54 1.89 -16.06 -15.13
N ARG A 55 1.93 -16.93 -14.10
CA ARG A 55 0.96 -16.93 -13.00
C ARG A 55 1.67 -16.87 -11.65
N LEU A 56 1.11 -16.06 -10.76
CA LEU A 56 1.47 -16.01 -9.34
C LEU A 56 0.22 -16.35 -8.54
N ALA A 57 0.29 -17.39 -7.70
CA ALA A 57 -0.77 -17.78 -6.79
C ALA A 57 -0.28 -17.70 -5.36
N VAL A 58 -0.97 -16.90 -4.53
CA VAL A 58 -0.61 -16.63 -3.15
C VAL A 58 -1.89 -16.61 -2.32
N VAL A 59 -1.88 -17.28 -1.16
CA VAL A 59 -2.99 -17.23 -0.20
C VAL A 59 -2.75 -16.08 0.76
N LEU A 60 -3.58 -15.05 0.67
CA LEU A 60 -3.54 -13.93 1.60
C LEU A 60 -4.14 -14.36 2.94
N ARG A 61 -3.37 -14.19 4.02
CA ARG A 61 -3.82 -14.41 5.39
C ARG A 61 -3.81 -13.08 6.11
N PHE A 62 -4.98 -12.63 6.53
CA PHE A 62 -5.14 -11.38 7.26
C PHE A 62 -5.35 -11.71 8.74
N PRO A 63 -4.51 -11.18 9.65
CA PRO A 63 -4.74 -11.36 11.07
C PRO A 63 -6.08 -10.70 11.42
N SER A 64 -6.91 -11.39 12.20
CA SER A 64 -8.10 -10.73 12.73
C SER A 64 -7.65 -9.56 13.61
N ARG A 65 -8.39 -8.44 13.61
CA ARG A 65 -8.11 -7.25 14.48
C ARG A 65 -7.95 -7.63 15.97
N TYR A 66 -8.39 -8.83 16.37
CA TYR A 66 -8.40 -9.33 17.73
C TYR A 66 -7.22 -10.25 18.09
N GLU A 67 -6.45 -10.77 17.14
CA GLU A 67 -5.43 -11.79 17.42
C GLU A 67 -4.03 -11.25 17.73
N ASN A 68 -3.68 -10.01 17.34
CA ASN A 68 -2.33 -9.47 17.54
C ASN A 68 -2.34 -8.03 18.10
N ARG A 69 -2.76 -7.87 19.36
CA ARG A 69 -2.60 -6.61 20.11
C ARG A 69 -1.22 -6.44 20.75
N THR A 70 -0.35 -7.44 20.71
CA THR A 70 0.87 -7.43 21.52
C THR A 70 2.02 -6.62 20.92
N PHE A 71 2.04 -6.34 19.62
CA PHE A 71 3.06 -5.46 19.02
C PHE A 71 2.50 -4.64 17.85
N ASN A 72 2.04 -3.42 18.14
CA ASN A 72 1.76 -2.42 17.10
C ASN A 72 3.11 -1.80 16.65
N PRO A 73 3.58 -2.02 15.40
CA PRO A 73 4.86 -1.48 14.94
C PRO A 73 4.88 0.06 14.88
N CYS A 74 3.70 0.70 15.01
CA CYS A 74 3.52 2.14 15.03
C CYS A 74 3.55 2.77 16.44
N SER A 75 3.69 2.00 17.51
CA SER A 75 3.64 2.52 18.89
C SER A 75 4.76 3.50 19.24
N GLN A 76 5.94 3.34 18.63
CA GLN A 76 7.13 4.16 18.87
C GLN A 76 7.67 4.84 17.60
N ARG A 77 6.98 4.67 16.47
CA ARG A 77 7.46 5.14 15.16
C ARG A 77 6.58 6.26 14.65
N SER A 78 7.17 7.43 14.49
CA SER A 78 6.50 8.62 13.97
C SER A 78 6.63 8.68 12.45
N CYS A 79 5.50 8.59 11.77
CA CYS A 79 5.39 9.02 10.38
C CYS A 79 5.39 10.56 10.31
N ARG A 80 5.70 11.11 9.13
CA ARG A 80 5.72 12.56 8.91
C ARG A 80 4.32 13.18 9.02
N GLN A 81 4.25 14.50 9.04
CA GLN A 81 2.97 15.21 8.96
C GLN A 81 2.18 14.76 7.72
N ASN A 82 0.85 14.75 7.82
CA ASN A 82 -0.07 14.32 6.76
C ASN A 82 0.06 12.85 6.34
N SER A 83 0.58 12.01 7.24
CA SER A 83 0.54 10.55 7.08
C SER A 83 0.09 9.84 8.35
N THR A 84 -0.29 8.59 8.19
CA THR A 84 -0.71 7.68 9.26
C THR A 84 0.17 6.45 9.20
N CYS A 85 0.72 6.06 10.35
CA CYS A 85 1.48 4.82 10.45
C CYS A 85 0.53 3.63 10.42
N LEU A 86 0.81 2.68 9.54
CA LEU A 86 0.06 1.45 9.39
C LEU A 86 0.98 0.22 9.33
N PRO A 87 0.55 -0.94 9.84
CA PRO A 87 1.36 -2.15 9.84
C PRO A 87 1.43 -2.80 8.45
N ILE A 88 2.54 -3.48 8.19
CA ILE A 88 2.66 -4.46 7.10
C ILE A 88 2.33 -5.84 7.68
N LEU A 89 1.18 -6.40 7.31
CA LEU A 89 0.53 -7.49 8.06
C LEU A 89 1.26 -8.84 7.97
N ASN A 90 2.11 -9.02 6.97
CA ASN A 90 2.84 -10.27 6.72
C ASN A 90 4.33 -10.21 7.04
N GLN A 91 4.77 -9.13 7.67
CA GLN A 91 6.14 -8.95 8.06
C GLN A 91 6.20 -8.59 9.55
N ASN A 92 7.16 -9.17 10.27
CA ASN A 92 7.25 -8.94 11.70
C ASN A 92 7.83 -7.55 12.00
N HIS A 93 7.15 -6.78 12.85
CA HIS A 93 7.55 -5.41 13.25
C HIS A 93 7.74 -4.41 12.09
N SER A 94 7.15 -4.68 10.92
CA SER A 94 7.21 -3.79 9.76
C SER A 94 5.99 -2.87 9.70
N TYR A 95 6.22 -1.66 9.19
CA TYR A 95 5.21 -0.62 9.04
C TYR A 95 5.50 0.19 7.79
N TYR A 96 4.49 0.92 7.34
CA TYR A 96 4.62 1.94 6.31
C TYR A 96 3.84 3.19 6.73
N CYS A 97 4.19 4.31 6.11
CA CYS A 97 3.48 5.57 6.30
C CYS A 97 2.53 5.75 5.12
N SER A 98 1.24 5.61 5.40
CA SER A 98 0.20 5.89 4.42
C SER A 98 -0.10 7.38 4.39
N PHE A 99 -0.23 7.95 3.19
CA PHE A 99 -0.63 9.34 3.04
C PHE A 99 -2.07 9.54 3.50
N LYS A 100 -2.39 10.70 4.08
CA LYS A 100 -3.79 11.09 4.31
C LYS A 100 -4.50 11.34 2.98
N SER A 101 -5.83 11.39 3.02
CA SER A 101 -6.66 11.69 1.85
C SER A 101 -6.15 12.93 1.12
N GLY A 102 -5.94 12.81 -0.20
CA GLY A 102 -5.45 13.90 -1.06
C GLY A 102 -3.97 14.24 -0.95
N TYR A 103 -3.23 13.70 0.02
CA TYR A 103 -1.78 13.87 0.09
C TYR A 103 -1.05 12.78 -0.70
N TYR A 104 0.07 13.16 -1.32
CA TYR A 104 0.95 12.27 -2.06
C TYR A 104 2.39 12.78 -2.07
N GLY A 105 3.26 12.12 -2.85
CA GLY A 105 4.68 12.47 -2.95
C GLY A 105 5.54 11.64 -2.00
N LYS A 106 6.87 11.74 -2.11
CA LYS A 106 7.78 10.90 -1.31
C LYS A 106 7.73 11.23 0.18
N GLN A 107 7.30 12.44 0.54
CA GLN A 107 7.35 12.95 1.91
C GLN A 107 5.99 13.40 2.45
N CYS A 108 4.87 13.01 1.81
CA CYS A 108 3.51 13.43 2.19
C CYS A 108 3.29 14.96 2.09
N ASP A 109 4.10 15.62 1.26
CA ASP A 109 4.26 17.07 1.18
C ASP A 109 3.45 17.72 0.07
N LEU A 110 3.00 16.92 -0.91
CA LEU A 110 2.17 17.37 -2.02
C LEU A 110 0.71 17.08 -1.70
N TYR A 111 -0.16 18.02 -2.05
CA TYR A 111 -1.61 17.90 -1.90
C TYR A 111 -2.29 18.08 -3.26
N GLU A 112 -3.25 17.20 -3.54
CA GLU A 112 -4.08 17.25 -4.75
C GLU A 112 -5.40 17.95 -4.44
N PRO A 113 -5.57 19.24 -4.80
CA PRO A 113 -6.79 19.99 -4.50
C PRO A 113 -8.03 19.40 -5.18
N HIS A 114 -7.88 18.65 -6.28
CA HIS A 114 -9.01 18.02 -6.95
C HIS A 114 -9.70 16.95 -6.07
N CYS A 115 -9.02 16.44 -5.04
CA CYS A 115 -9.62 15.50 -4.09
C CYS A 115 -10.78 16.07 -3.27
N GLU A 116 -10.89 17.40 -3.14
CA GLU A 116 -11.97 18.04 -2.39
C GLU A 116 -13.32 17.96 -3.10
N THR A 117 -13.30 17.85 -4.43
CA THR A 117 -14.51 17.85 -5.27
C THR A 117 -14.73 16.54 -6.01
N CYS A 118 -13.67 15.76 -6.24
CA CYS A 118 -13.74 14.49 -6.96
C CYS A 118 -14.37 13.37 -6.10
N CYS A 119 -14.05 13.30 -4.81
CA CYS A 119 -14.55 12.24 -3.94
C CYS A 119 -15.69 12.71 -3.03
N SER A 120 -16.62 11.81 -2.71
CA SER A 120 -17.62 12.06 -1.68
C SER A 120 -16.98 12.21 -0.28
N SER A 121 -17.67 12.89 0.64
CA SER A 121 -17.14 13.23 1.97
C SER A 121 -16.68 12.03 2.82
N ASN A 122 -17.25 10.84 2.59
CA ASN A 122 -16.92 9.62 3.33
C ASN A 122 -15.93 8.71 2.57
N ALA A 123 -15.54 9.08 1.35
CA ALA A 123 -14.59 8.34 0.53
C ALA A 123 -13.15 8.79 0.82
N LEU A 124 -12.21 7.88 0.62
CA LEU A 124 -10.79 8.16 0.72
C LEU A 124 -10.24 8.50 -0.66
N CYS A 125 -9.67 9.70 -0.81
CA CYS A 125 -9.06 10.13 -2.07
C CYS A 125 -7.59 9.73 -2.12
N ARG A 126 -7.18 9.05 -3.20
CA ARG A 126 -5.80 8.68 -3.48
C ARG A 126 -5.30 9.42 -4.71
N ALA A 127 -4.27 10.23 -4.51
CA ALA A 127 -3.57 10.93 -5.58
C ALA A 127 -2.21 10.29 -5.85
N THR A 128 -1.76 10.33 -7.10
CA THR A 128 -0.43 9.88 -7.52
C THR A 128 0.09 10.85 -8.58
N HIS A 129 1.40 11.07 -8.59
CA HIS A 129 2.02 12.05 -9.46
C HIS A 129 1.77 11.73 -10.95
N GLY A 130 1.11 12.63 -11.67
CA GLY A 130 0.88 12.52 -13.11
C GLY A 130 -0.30 11.63 -13.51
N THR A 131 -1.16 11.24 -12.56
CA THR A 131 -2.39 10.48 -12.81
C THR A 131 -3.57 11.12 -12.11
N ASN A 132 -4.77 11.00 -12.69
CA ASN A 132 -5.98 11.46 -12.02
C ASN A 132 -6.16 10.75 -10.66
N PRO A 133 -6.61 11.46 -9.62
CA PRO A 133 -6.91 10.83 -8.35
C PRO A 133 -8.07 9.85 -8.50
N TYR A 134 -8.12 8.86 -7.61
CA TYR A 134 -9.21 7.90 -7.54
C TYR A 134 -9.75 7.81 -6.12
N CYS A 135 -11.03 7.41 -6.00
CA CYS A 135 -11.73 7.34 -4.74
C CYS A 135 -11.93 5.89 -4.28
N ILE A 136 -11.68 5.64 -3.00
CA ILE A 136 -12.10 4.40 -2.33
C ILE A 136 -13.37 4.72 -1.57
N CYS A 137 -14.49 4.17 -2.03
CA CYS A 137 -15.81 4.48 -1.51
C CYS A 137 -16.20 3.57 -0.33
N PRO A 138 -17.02 4.06 0.61
CA PRO A 138 -17.59 3.24 1.66
C PRO A 138 -18.56 2.20 1.09
N LEU A 139 -19.04 1.29 1.96
CA LEU A 139 -19.96 0.24 1.53
C LEU A 139 -21.24 0.83 0.92
N ASP A 140 -21.76 0.22 -0.13
CA ASP A 140 -22.95 0.64 -0.91
C ASP A 140 -22.81 1.99 -1.65
N HIS A 141 -21.60 2.55 -1.76
CA HIS A 141 -21.35 3.79 -2.51
C HIS A 141 -20.44 3.52 -3.71
N PHE A 142 -20.76 4.16 -4.84
CA PHE A 142 -20.02 4.04 -6.09
C PHE A 142 -20.14 5.34 -6.90
N GLY A 143 -19.20 5.57 -7.81
CA GLY A 143 -19.13 6.77 -8.63
C GLY A 143 -17.94 6.72 -9.59
N PRO A 144 -17.87 7.64 -10.56
CA PRO A 144 -16.72 7.81 -11.42
C PRO A 144 -15.48 8.29 -10.66
#